data_AF-A0A857JEI4-F1
#
_entry.id   AF-A0A857JEI4-F1
#
_cell.length_a   1.000
_cell.length_b   1.000
_cell.length_c   1.000
_cell.angle_alpha   90.00
_cell.angle_beta   90.00
_cell.angle_gamma   90.00
#
_symmetry.space_group_name_H-M   'P 1'
#
loop_
_entity.id
_entity.type
_entity.pdbx_description
1 polymer ?
#
loop_
_entity_poly.entity_id
_entity_poly.type
_entity_poly.pdbx_seq_one_letter_code
_entity_poly.pdbx_strand_id
1 'polypeptide(L)'
;MPDVLMTKAKSLLKEQYFALLLDEQAYTSKIATVSHILRWCEQEYIQPGQWLTHKKRYRFTRTGIDAIRDTYLMSMGEDIFADFSQDTHQSAAAKSTDEKQGVIKPTQSLVLIALTDTTPEQRRTETLRGFRQQFYASSQVNVELDITRLNLQDFDNLLVIENRDSFNDWHVFEKTMQQSLKKLLVIYRGDSVYSSGASALLTRWQQTRPGNPCIYFGDFDLAGLRIACSGGYSQLLLPSENWLITNLIKQHYPDEQRKFEANLLTSCPKPWEPLLSLMCEQQAGLRQQWMYQQTLVLY
;
A
#
# COMPACT_ATOMS: atom_id res chain seq x y z
N MET A 1 21.31 -25.60 18.32
CA MET A 1 20.51 -25.58 17.07
C MET A 1 21.47 -25.21 15.96
N PRO A 2 21.49 -25.93 14.83
CA PRO A 2 22.29 -25.51 13.68
C PRO A 2 21.88 -24.10 13.24
N ASP A 3 22.85 -23.32 12.75
CA ASP A 3 22.56 -21.97 12.24
C ASP A 3 21.59 -22.09 11.06
N VAL A 4 20.51 -21.32 11.03
CA VAL A 4 19.55 -21.38 9.92
C VAL A 4 20.11 -20.60 8.72
N LEU A 5 20.00 -21.17 7.51
CA LEU A 5 20.31 -20.43 6.28
C LEU A 5 19.42 -19.17 6.16
N MET A 6 20.04 -17.99 6.18
CA MET A 6 19.33 -16.71 6.01
C MET A 6 18.62 -16.63 4.64
N THR A 7 17.57 -15.81 4.54
CA THR A 7 16.84 -15.58 3.27
C THR A 7 17.77 -15.21 2.11
N LYS A 8 18.76 -14.34 2.34
CA LYS A 8 19.75 -13.95 1.32
C LYS A 8 20.60 -15.13 0.85
N ALA A 9 20.88 -16.11 1.71
CA ALA A 9 21.61 -17.33 1.35
C ALA A 9 20.76 -18.24 0.47
N LYS A 10 19.49 -18.47 0.83
CA LYS A 10 18.53 -19.22 0.01
C LYS A 10 18.36 -18.59 -1.38
N SER A 11 18.18 -17.27 -1.45
CA SER A 11 18.09 -16.53 -2.73
C SER A 11 19.35 -16.67 -3.58
N LEU A 12 20.55 -16.59 -2.98
CA LEU A 12 21.81 -16.77 -3.70
C LEU A 12 21.97 -18.19 -4.23
N LEU A 13 21.63 -19.21 -3.44
CA LEU A 13 21.67 -20.61 -3.89
C LEU A 13 20.74 -20.85 -5.07
N LYS A 14 19.51 -20.29 -5.03
CA LYS A 14 18.54 -20.36 -6.13
C LYS A 14 19.08 -19.65 -7.38
N GLU A 15 19.59 -18.43 -7.23
CA GLU A 15 20.23 -17.67 -8.32
C GLU A 15 21.37 -18.46 -8.98
N GLN A 16 22.28 -19.03 -8.17
CA GLN A 16 23.42 -19.78 -8.68
C GLN A 16 23.00 -21.11 -9.32
N TYR A 17 21.98 -21.78 -8.78
CA TYR A 17 21.44 -23.00 -9.39
C TYR A 17 20.95 -22.74 -10.82
N PHE A 18 20.15 -21.69 -11.02
CA PHE A 18 19.66 -21.32 -12.35
C PHE A 18 20.77 -20.77 -13.25
N ALA A 19 21.72 -20.02 -12.72
CA ALA A 19 22.89 -19.56 -13.49
C ALA A 19 23.72 -20.75 -14.02
N LEU A 20 23.93 -21.77 -13.19
CA LEU A 20 24.66 -23.00 -13.56
C LEU A 20 23.92 -23.89 -14.56
N LEU A 21 22.60 -23.71 -14.75
CA LEU A 21 21.87 -24.37 -15.84
C LEU A 21 22.17 -23.75 -17.20
N LEU A 22 22.57 -22.48 -17.24
CA LEU A 22 22.88 -21.74 -18.46
C LEU A 22 24.39 -21.69 -18.74
N ASP A 23 25.20 -21.59 -17.69
CA ASP A 23 26.65 -21.51 -17.74
C ASP A 23 27.28 -22.28 -16.56
N GLU A 24 27.88 -23.44 -16.83
CA GLU A 24 28.58 -24.25 -15.82
C GLU A 24 29.76 -23.52 -15.17
N GLN A 25 30.24 -22.43 -15.76
CA GLN A 25 31.33 -21.61 -15.24
C GLN A 25 30.85 -20.45 -14.36
N ALA A 26 29.53 -20.29 -14.17
CA ALA A 26 28.94 -19.26 -13.33
C ALA A 26 29.60 -19.20 -11.94
N TYR A 27 29.73 -17.99 -11.41
CA TYR A 27 30.30 -17.74 -10.09
C TYR A 27 29.61 -16.55 -9.43
N THR A 28 29.83 -16.39 -8.13
CA THR A 28 29.35 -15.24 -7.37
C THR A 28 30.47 -14.52 -6.64
N SER A 29 30.28 -13.22 -6.46
CA SER A 29 31.12 -12.32 -5.67
C SER A 29 30.42 -11.85 -4.38
N LYS A 30 29.26 -12.44 -4.01
CA LYS A 30 28.52 -12.11 -2.77
C LYS A 30 29.17 -12.78 -1.54
N ILE A 31 30.40 -12.39 -1.22
CA ILE A 31 31.29 -13.10 -0.28
C ILE A 31 30.74 -13.26 1.14
N ALA A 32 30.05 -12.24 1.66
CA ALA A 32 29.43 -12.33 2.98
C ALA A 32 28.39 -13.47 3.03
N THR A 33 27.54 -13.57 2.00
CA THR A 33 26.52 -14.60 1.88
C THR A 33 27.13 -15.97 1.62
N VAL A 34 28.15 -16.07 0.77
CA VAL A 34 28.92 -17.32 0.57
C VAL A 34 29.54 -17.80 1.89
N SER A 35 30.15 -16.90 2.66
CA SER A 35 30.80 -17.28 3.92
C SER A 35 29.80 -17.81 4.95
N HIS A 36 28.58 -17.26 4.97
CA HIS A 36 27.48 -17.80 5.77
C HIS A 36 27.10 -19.22 5.32
N ILE A 37 26.94 -19.44 4.00
CA ILE A 37 26.61 -20.76 3.44
C ILE A 37 27.71 -21.77 3.77
N LEU A 38 28.98 -21.40 3.60
CA LEU A 38 30.11 -22.30 3.88
C LEU A 38 30.18 -22.71 5.35
N ARG A 39 29.93 -21.79 6.28
CA ARG A 39 29.88 -22.12 7.71
C ARG A 39 28.78 -23.12 8.03
N TRP A 40 27.62 -22.96 7.41
CA TRP A 40 26.53 -23.93 7.55
C TRP A 40 26.90 -25.28 6.93
N CYS A 41 27.48 -25.28 5.73
CA CYS A 41 27.90 -26.51 5.06
C CYS A 41 28.99 -27.27 5.83
N GLU A 42 29.88 -26.56 6.54
CA GLU A 42 30.91 -27.17 7.40
C GLU A 42 30.29 -27.96 8.56
N GLN A 43 29.19 -27.47 9.14
CA GLN A 43 28.45 -28.17 10.20
C GLN A 43 27.76 -29.44 9.67
N GLU A 44 27.28 -29.38 8.43
CA GLU A 44 26.56 -30.48 7.77
C GLU A 44 27.47 -31.37 6.89
N TYR A 45 28.79 -31.16 6.94
CA TYR A 45 29.80 -31.88 6.16
C TYR A 45 29.58 -31.86 4.63
N ILE A 46 29.01 -30.79 4.10
CA ILE A 46 28.75 -30.59 2.67
C ILE A 46 29.91 -29.84 2.01
N GLN A 47 30.32 -30.28 0.83
CA GLN A 47 31.25 -29.56 -0.05
C GLN A 47 30.46 -28.90 -1.19
N PRO A 48 30.05 -27.63 -1.07
CA PRO A 48 29.09 -27.03 -1.99
C PRO A 48 29.72 -26.49 -3.28
N GLY A 49 31.05 -26.50 -3.38
CA GLY A 49 31.80 -25.97 -4.51
C GLY A 49 33.22 -25.56 -4.14
N GLN A 50 33.79 -24.58 -4.84
CA GLN A 50 35.18 -24.17 -4.65
C GLN A 50 35.42 -22.67 -4.85
N TRP A 51 36.48 -22.17 -4.20
CA TRP A 51 37.00 -20.82 -4.44
C TRP A 51 37.75 -20.77 -5.77
N LEU A 52 37.31 -19.92 -6.71
CA LEU A 52 38.08 -19.58 -7.90
C LEU A 52 39.15 -18.53 -7.58
N THR A 53 38.82 -17.62 -6.68
CA THR A 53 39.74 -16.66 -6.10
C THR A 53 39.34 -16.49 -4.64
N HIS A 54 40.23 -16.88 -3.73
CA HIS A 54 39.96 -16.91 -2.30
C HIS A 54 39.36 -15.57 -1.82
N LYS A 55 38.20 -15.65 -1.16
CA LYS A 55 37.42 -14.50 -0.64
C LYS A 55 37.04 -13.43 -1.68
N LYS A 56 37.04 -13.76 -2.98
CA LYS A 56 36.63 -12.83 -4.06
C LYS A 56 35.66 -13.43 -5.06
N ARG A 57 35.81 -14.71 -5.40
CA ARG A 57 34.94 -15.41 -6.35
C ARG A 57 34.77 -16.86 -5.92
N TYR A 58 33.52 -17.26 -5.72
CA TYR A 58 33.16 -18.62 -5.35
C TYR A 58 32.27 -19.22 -6.43
N ARG A 59 32.52 -20.49 -6.76
CA ARG A 59 31.71 -21.27 -7.67
C ARG A 59 31.07 -22.41 -6.92
N PHE A 60 29.74 -22.40 -6.88
CA PHE A 60 28.96 -23.54 -6.44
C PHE A 60 28.94 -24.62 -7.53
N THR A 61 28.73 -25.87 -7.14
CA THR A 61 28.35 -26.94 -8.07
C THR A 61 26.86 -27.20 -7.95
N ARG A 62 26.23 -27.71 -9.01
CA ARG A 62 24.81 -28.11 -8.95
C ARG A 62 24.58 -29.19 -7.90
N THR A 63 25.43 -30.22 -7.90
CA THR A 63 25.40 -31.29 -6.89
C THR A 63 25.61 -30.77 -5.47
N GLY A 64 26.44 -29.74 -5.28
CA GLY A 64 26.64 -29.09 -3.99
C GLY A 64 25.39 -28.34 -3.53
N ILE A 65 24.70 -27.63 -4.43
CA ILE A 65 23.43 -26.96 -4.13
C ILE A 65 22.32 -27.97 -3.85
N ASP A 66 22.23 -29.05 -4.63
CA ASP A 66 21.26 -30.13 -4.40
C ASP A 66 21.49 -30.80 -3.03
N ALA A 67 22.75 -31.07 -2.67
CA ALA A 67 23.09 -31.59 -1.34
C ALA A 67 22.70 -30.63 -0.20
N ILE A 68 22.90 -29.32 -0.38
CA ILE A 68 22.42 -28.30 0.57
C ILE A 68 20.90 -28.37 0.69
N ARG A 69 20.19 -28.40 -0.44
CA ARG A 69 18.71 -28.43 -0.47
C ARG A 69 18.15 -29.64 0.24
N ASP A 70 18.68 -30.83 -0.05
CA ASP A 70 18.22 -32.09 0.53
C ASP A 70 18.47 -32.13 2.04
N THR A 71 19.67 -31.74 2.46
CA THR A 71 20.04 -31.71 3.89
C THR A 71 19.23 -30.68 4.67
N TYR A 72 18.99 -29.51 4.08
CA TYR A 72 18.15 -28.48 4.68
C TYR A 72 16.68 -28.92 4.78
N LEU A 73 16.15 -29.57 3.74
CA LEU A 73 14.80 -30.13 3.74
C LEU A 73 14.63 -31.21 4.82
N MET A 74 15.62 -32.09 5.00
CA MET A 74 15.58 -33.13 6.03
C MET A 74 15.66 -32.56 7.45
N SER A 75 16.48 -31.53 7.67
CA SER A 75 16.70 -30.94 9.00
C SER A 75 15.61 -29.94 9.42
N MET A 76 15.12 -29.13 8.48
CA MET A 76 14.20 -28.02 8.75
C MET A 76 12.77 -28.27 8.25
N GLY A 77 12.55 -29.31 7.44
CA GLY A 77 11.24 -29.56 6.80
C GLY A 77 10.87 -28.52 5.74
N GLU A 78 11.82 -27.70 5.30
CA GLU A 78 11.63 -26.60 4.35
C GLU A 78 12.52 -26.77 3.12
N ASP A 79 11.97 -26.53 1.94
CA ASP A 79 12.75 -26.45 0.71
C ASP A 79 13.36 -25.04 0.55
N ILE A 80 14.68 -24.94 0.40
CA ILE A 80 15.37 -23.66 0.18
C ILE A 80 14.94 -22.94 -1.11
N PHE A 81 14.28 -23.64 -2.04
CA PHE A 81 13.74 -23.08 -3.28
C PHE A 81 12.24 -22.78 -3.24
N ALA A 82 11.58 -23.07 -2.11
CA ALA A 82 10.17 -22.77 -1.90
C ALA A 82 9.84 -21.34 -2.34
N ASP A 83 8.75 -21.22 -3.09
CA ASP A 83 8.24 -19.94 -3.57
C ASP A 83 7.08 -19.50 -2.68
N PHE A 84 7.26 -18.35 -2.04
CA PHE A 84 6.29 -17.70 -1.16
C PHE A 84 5.64 -16.47 -1.79
N SER A 85 5.88 -16.20 -3.07
CA SER A 85 5.37 -15.02 -3.78
C SER A 85 3.85 -14.95 -3.83
N GLN A 86 3.18 -16.09 -3.73
CA GLN A 86 1.72 -16.21 -3.69
C GLN A 86 1.18 -16.62 -2.31
N ASP A 87 2.04 -16.64 -1.28
CA ASP A 87 1.65 -17.07 0.06
C ASP A 87 1.28 -15.92 0.96
N THR A 88 0.22 -16.14 1.75
CA THR A 88 -0.01 -15.40 2.99
C THR A 88 0.88 -15.98 4.09
N HIS A 89 1.00 -15.29 5.23
CA HIS A 89 1.68 -15.90 6.38
C HIS A 89 1.07 -17.25 6.77
N GLN A 90 -0.26 -17.40 6.67
CA GLN A 90 -0.93 -18.65 7.00
C GLN A 90 -0.53 -19.79 6.06
N SER A 91 -0.49 -19.55 4.74
CA SER A 91 -0.10 -20.60 3.78
C SER A 91 1.41 -20.84 3.77
N ALA A 92 2.23 -19.83 4.07
CA ALA A 92 3.66 -19.97 4.26
C ALA A 92 4.01 -20.84 5.47
N ALA A 93 3.24 -20.77 6.56
CA ALA A 93 3.41 -21.61 7.75
C ALA A 93 3.30 -23.12 7.46
N ALA A 94 2.63 -23.51 6.36
CA ALA A 94 2.56 -24.91 5.92
C ALA A 94 3.82 -25.38 5.17
N LYS A 95 4.69 -24.44 4.78
CA LYS A 95 5.90 -24.69 3.95
C LYS A 95 7.21 -24.33 4.65
N SER A 96 7.16 -23.49 5.69
CA SER A 96 8.33 -23.02 6.43
C SER A 96 7.99 -22.75 7.89
N THR A 97 9.00 -22.89 8.75
CA THR A 97 8.96 -22.46 10.15
C THR A 97 9.03 -20.93 10.33
N ASP A 98 9.31 -20.18 9.27
CA ASP A 98 9.24 -18.72 9.23
C ASP A 98 8.07 -18.29 8.36
N GLU A 99 6.90 -18.14 8.97
CA GLU A 99 5.65 -17.77 8.29
C GLU A 99 5.73 -16.39 7.61
N LYS A 100 6.67 -15.54 8.04
CA LYS A 100 6.87 -14.19 7.47
C LYS A 100 7.50 -14.21 6.08
N GLN A 101 7.89 -15.37 5.57
CA GLN A 101 8.29 -15.53 4.17
C GLN A 101 7.13 -15.32 3.20
N GLY A 102 5.87 -15.51 3.63
CA GLY A 102 4.68 -15.16 2.84
C GLY A 102 4.62 -13.65 2.57
N VAL A 103 4.63 -13.26 1.30
CA VAL A 103 4.68 -11.84 0.90
C VAL A 103 3.30 -11.18 0.96
N ILE A 104 2.22 -11.97 0.88
CA ILE A 104 0.85 -11.47 0.88
C ILE A 104 0.45 -11.11 2.32
N LYS A 105 0.31 -9.81 2.58
CA LYS A 105 -0.14 -9.32 3.88
C LYS A 105 -1.62 -9.64 4.10
N PRO A 106 -2.05 -9.89 5.34
CA PRO A 106 -3.48 -10.12 5.64
C PRO A 106 -4.41 -8.99 5.18
N THR A 107 -3.91 -7.76 5.18
CA THR A 107 -4.67 -6.55 4.81
C THR A 107 -4.48 -6.13 3.35
N GLN A 108 -3.75 -6.92 2.54
CA GLN A 108 -3.39 -6.53 1.17
C GLN A 108 -4.60 -6.30 0.26
N SER A 109 -5.69 -7.04 0.50
CA SER A 109 -6.96 -6.91 -0.21
C SER A 109 -8.05 -6.27 0.64
N LEU A 110 -7.72 -5.74 1.82
CA LEU A 110 -8.70 -5.14 2.72
C LEU A 110 -8.66 -3.61 2.61
N VAL A 111 -9.83 -3.01 2.68
CA VAL A 111 -10.00 -1.55 2.74
C VAL A 111 -10.97 -1.19 3.85
N LEU A 112 -10.72 -0.06 4.52
CA LEU A 112 -11.64 0.52 5.48
C LEU A 112 -12.65 1.42 4.76
N ILE A 113 -13.93 1.12 4.94
CA ILE A 113 -15.05 1.84 4.36
C ILE A 113 -15.86 2.51 5.46
N ALA A 114 -16.28 3.76 5.22
CA ALA A 114 -17.21 4.48 6.07
C ALA A 114 -18.63 4.28 5.53
N LEU A 115 -19.50 3.70 6.37
CA LEU A 115 -20.93 3.57 6.08
C LEU A 115 -21.68 4.65 6.84
N THR A 116 -22.41 5.50 6.12
CA THR A 116 -23.25 6.58 6.67
C THR A 116 -24.68 6.48 6.13
N ASP A 117 -25.56 7.37 6.58
CA ASP A 117 -26.97 7.42 6.15
C ASP A 117 -27.15 7.82 4.65
N THR A 118 -26.09 8.12 3.90
CA THR A 118 -26.13 8.54 2.48
C THR A 118 -25.63 7.46 1.49
N THR A 119 -24.97 6.38 1.94
CA THR A 119 -24.45 5.22 1.15
C THR A 119 -25.58 4.40 0.49
N PRO A 120 -25.62 3.95 -0.79
CA PRO A 120 -26.86 3.53 -1.51
C PRO A 120 -27.95 2.68 -0.78
N GLU A 121 -29.22 2.93 -1.12
CA GLU A 121 -30.46 2.66 -0.34
C GLU A 121 -30.80 1.21 0.04
N GLN A 122 -30.37 0.20 -0.72
CA GLN A 122 -30.81 -1.18 -0.45
C GLN A 122 -29.93 -1.98 0.54
N ARG A 123 -28.70 -1.55 0.85
CA ARG A 123 -27.81 -2.22 1.82
C ARG A 123 -27.50 -1.37 3.07
N ARG A 124 -27.78 -0.07 2.98
CA ARG A 124 -27.47 1.00 3.95
C ARG A 124 -28.24 0.89 5.25
N THR A 125 -29.56 0.73 5.13
CA THR A 125 -30.47 0.87 6.26
C THR A 125 -30.52 -0.37 7.14
N GLU A 126 -29.89 -1.47 6.74
CA GLU A 126 -29.84 -2.70 7.55
C GLU A 126 -28.59 -2.73 8.42
N THR A 127 -27.42 -2.35 7.91
CA THR A 127 -26.18 -2.37 8.71
C THR A 127 -26.19 -1.34 9.82
N LEU A 128 -26.50 -0.06 9.52
CA LEU A 128 -26.56 0.99 10.54
C LEU A 128 -27.70 0.75 11.54
N ARG A 129 -28.85 0.26 11.06
CA ARG A 129 -29.98 -0.13 11.91
C ARG A 129 -29.65 -1.33 12.80
N GLY A 130 -29.04 -2.37 12.23
CA GLY A 130 -28.61 -3.56 12.95
C GLY A 130 -27.56 -3.24 14.00
N PHE A 131 -26.58 -2.39 13.65
CA PHE A 131 -25.59 -1.89 14.60
C PHE A 131 -26.26 -1.12 15.73
N ARG A 132 -27.18 -0.19 15.41
CA ARG A 132 -27.94 0.56 16.43
C ARG A 132 -28.79 -0.35 17.31
N GLN A 133 -29.36 -1.42 16.77
CA GLN A 133 -30.18 -2.39 17.51
C GLN A 133 -29.35 -3.23 18.48
N GLN A 134 -28.10 -3.54 18.14
CA GLN A 134 -27.23 -4.40 18.95
C GLN A 134 -26.29 -3.63 19.88
N PHE A 135 -25.92 -2.41 19.50
CA PHE A 135 -24.91 -1.60 20.18
C PHE A 135 -25.49 -0.24 20.57
N TYR A 136 -25.03 0.84 19.92
CA TYR A 136 -25.44 2.21 20.19
C TYR A 136 -25.76 2.96 18.89
N ALA A 137 -26.49 4.06 19.01
CA ALA A 137 -26.76 4.93 17.86
C ALA A 137 -25.46 5.58 17.38
N SER A 138 -25.13 5.39 16.11
CA SER A 138 -23.99 6.01 15.46
C SER A 138 -24.42 6.60 14.13
N SER A 139 -23.84 7.76 13.76
CA SER A 139 -24.02 8.37 12.43
C SER A 139 -23.14 7.70 11.37
N GLN A 140 -22.19 6.86 11.79
CA GLN A 140 -21.25 6.17 10.93
C GLN A 140 -20.81 4.84 11.53
N VAL A 141 -20.63 3.84 10.69
CA VAL A 141 -19.96 2.58 11.06
C VAL A 141 -18.83 2.33 10.07
N ASN A 142 -17.63 2.09 10.59
CA ASN A 142 -16.47 1.76 9.77
C ASN A 142 -16.30 0.26 9.72
N VAL A 143 -16.16 -0.28 8.51
CA VAL A 143 -15.99 -1.72 8.27
C VAL A 143 -14.79 -2.00 7.39
N GLU A 144 -14.10 -3.10 7.65
CA GLU A 144 -13.11 -3.64 6.73
C GLU A 144 -13.82 -4.55 5.73
N LEU A 145 -13.65 -4.29 4.44
CA LEU A 145 -14.15 -5.16 3.37
C LEU A 145 -13.02 -5.64 2.46
N ASP A 146 -13.19 -6.85 1.94
CA ASP A 146 -12.35 -7.40 0.89
C ASP A 146 -12.72 -6.77 -0.45
N ILE A 147 -11.76 -6.07 -1.06
CA ILE A 147 -11.94 -5.36 -2.32
C ILE A 147 -12.29 -6.31 -3.46
N THR A 148 -11.86 -7.57 -3.43
CA THR A 148 -12.12 -8.54 -4.51
C THR A 148 -13.60 -8.92 -4.59
N ARG A 149 -14.30 -8.87 -3.45
CA ARG A 149 -15.72 -9.22 -3.30
C ARG A 149 -16.64 -8.01 -3.46
N LEU A 150 -16.08 -6.80 -3.46
CA LEU A 150 -16.85 -5.57 -3.59
C LEU A 150 -17.40 -5.41 -5.02
N ASN A 151 -18.71 -5.21 -5.14
CA ASN A 151 -19.37 -4.91 -6.40
C ASN A 151 -19.35 -3.39 -6.67
N LEU A 152 -18.40 -2.94 -7.49
CA LEU A 152 -18.28 -1.52 -7.84
C LEU A 152 -19.45 -1.01 -8.70
N GLN A 153 -20.30 -1.90 -9.25
CA GLN A 153 -21.53 -1.50 -9.95
C GLN A 153 -22.54 -0.79 -9.06
N ASP A 154 -22.46 -1.01 -7.75
CA ASP A 154 -23.41 -0.45 -6.79
C ASP A 154 -23.10 1.01 -6.44
N PHE A 155 -21.99 1.57 -6.95
CA PHE A 155 -21.50 2.90 -6.62
C PHE A 155 -21.33 3.78 -7.86
N ASP A 156 -21.66 5.07 -7.70
CA ASP A 156 -21.51 6.08 -8.76
C ASP A 156 -20.27 6.94 -8.54
N ASN A 157 -19.80 7.06 -7.29
CA ASN A 157 -18.68 7.91 -6.89
C ASN A 157 -17.77 7.16 -5.90
N LEU A 158 -16.45 7.35 -6.02
CA LEU A 158 -15.47 6.89 -5.04
C LEU A 158 -14.84 8.10 -4.36
N LEU A 159 -14.89 8.16 -3.03
CA LEU A 159 -14.19 9.16 -2.22
C LEU A 159 -13.09 8.48 -1.42
N VAL A 160 -11.87 9.00 -1.55
CA VAL A 160 -10.70 8.53 -0.80
C VAL A 160 -10.25 9.61 0.17
N ILE A 161 -10.31 9.28 1.46
CA ILE A 161 -9.97 10.19 2.55
C ILE A 161 -8.56 9.90 3.04
N GLU A 162 -7.68 10.91 3.02
CA GLU A 162 -6.28 10.76 3.41
C GLU A 162 -6.09 10.56 4.92
N ASN A 163 -6.71 11.41 5.75
CA ASN A 163 -6.49 11.40 7.19
C ASN A 163 -7.44 10.43 7.92
N ARG A 164 -6.92 9.74 8.94
CA ARG A 164 -7.70 8.74 9.70
C ARG A 164 -8.79 9.37 10.55
N ASP A 165 -8.52 10.51 11.18
CA ASP A 165 -9.50 11.22 12.01
C ASP A 165 -10.63 11.74 11.11
N SER A 166 -10.28 12.37 9.98
CA SER A 166 -11.26 12.85 9.02
C SER A 166 -12.09 11.73 8.41
N PHE A 167 -11.52 10.54 8.22
CA PHE A 167 -12.25 9.35 7.80
C PHE A 167 -13.24 8.87 8.87
N ASN A 168 -12.80 8.80 10.13
CA ASN A 168 -13.67 8.39 11.24
C ASN A 168 -14.84 9.37 11.45
N ASP A 169 -14.61 10.64 11.16
CA ASP A 169 -15.60 11.71 11.27
C ASP A 169 -16.22 12.10 9.93
N TRP A 170 -16.18 11.22 8.93
CA TRP A 170 -16.72 11.52 7.59
C TRP A 170 -18.16 12.03 7.65
N HIS A 171 -19.01 11.44 8.49
CA HIS A 171 -20.41 11.87 8.71
C HIS A 171 -20.58 13.35 9.12
N VAL A 172 -19.53 14.01 9.65
CA VAL A 172 -19.53 15.44 9.96
C VAL A 172 -19.33 16.24 8.68
N PHE A 173 -18.33 15.88 7.87
CA PHE A 173 -18.00 16.53 6.60
C PHE A 173 -19.08 16.33 5.54
N GLU A 174 -19.69 15.14 5.51
CA GLU A 174 -20.77 14.80 4.60
C GLU A 174 -21.94 15.79 4.68
N LYS A 175 -22.24 16.29 5.89
CA LYS A 175 -23.32 17.25 6.11
C LYS A 175 -23.01 18.65 5.58
N THR A 176 -21.73 18.97 5.38
CA THR A 176 -21.28 20.28 4.90
C THR A 176 -20.95 20.30 3.41
N MET A 177 -21.10 19.16 2.72
CA MET A 177 -20.91 19.10 1.27
C MET A 177 -22.01 19.88 0.54
N GLN A 178 -21.60 20.77 -0.36
CA GLN A 178 -22.54 21.53 -1.18
C GLN A 178 -23.23 20.64 -2.23
N GLN A 179 -22.49 19.68 -2.79
CA GLN A 179 -23.00 18.73 -3.77
C GLN A 179 -23.44 17.43 -3.09
N SER A 180 -24.68 16.99 -3.34
CA SER A 180 -25.13 15.67 -2.92
C SER A 180 -24.58 14.60 -3.87
N LEU A 181 -23.63 13.80 -3.39
CA LEU A 181 -23.10 12.65 -4.11
C LEU A 181 -23.98 11.43 -3.86
N LYS A 182 -24.60 10.93 -4.93
CA LYS A 182 -25.35 9.67 -4.87
C LYS A 182 -24.39 8.50 -4.90
N LYS A 183 -24.79 7.42 -4.23
CA LYS A 183 -24.11 6.13 -4.26
C LYS A 183 -22.59 6.23 -4.00
N LEU A 184 -22.22 6.98 -2.97
CA LEU A 184 -20.84 7.25 -2.62
C LEU A 184 -20.20 6.06 -1.89
N LEU A 185 -19.07 5.59 -2.40
CA LEU A 185 -18.16 4.68 -1.70
C LEU A 185 -17.08 5.50 -1.02
N VAL A 186 -17.05 5.52 0.31
CA VAL A 186 -16.07 6.29 1.08
C VAL A 186 -15.03 5.34 1.67
N ILE A 187 -13.76 5.54 1.32
CA ILE A 187 -12.66 4.72 1.82
C ILE A 187 -11.60 5.55 2.52
N TYR A 188 -10.93 4.92 3.48
CA TYR A 188 -9.67 5.42 4.01
C TYR A 188 -8.55 5.08 3.04
N ARG A 189 -7.72 6.07 2.69
CA ARG A 189 -6.54 5.90 1.82
C ARG A 189 -5.57 4.84 2.35
N GLY A 190 -5.53 4.68 3.67
CA GLY A 190 -4.68 3.72 4.32
C GLY A 190 -3.33 4.26 4.74
N ASP A 191 -2.83 3.68 5.81
CA ASP A 191 -1.48 3.83 6.35
C ASP A 191 -0.58 2.69 5.84
N SER A 192 0.48 2.36 6.58
CA SER A 192 1.36 1.23 6.28
C SER A 192 0.64 -0.14 6.23
N VAL A 193 -0.57 -0.22 6.77
CA VAL A 193 -1.39 -1.45 6.84
C VAL A 193 -2.37 -1.51 5.67
N TYR A 194 -3.08 -0.42 5.35
CA TYR A 194 -4.21 -0.44 4.39
C TYR A 194 -3.92 0.17 3.02
N SER A 195 -2.80 0.86 2.85
CA SER A 195 -2.47 1.57 1.60
C SER A 195 -2.48 0.68 0.35
N SER A 196 -2.12 -0.60 0.49
CA SER A 196 -2.12 -1.55 -0.63
C SER A 196 -3.52 -1.84 -1.15
N GLY A 197 -4.49 -2.11 -0.25
CA GLY A 197 -5.87 -2.39 -0.62
C GLY A 197 -6.56 -1.17 -1.24
N ALA A 198 -6.35 0.02 -0.66
CA ALA A 198 -6.88 1.27 -1.22
C ALA A 198 -6.32 1.58 -2.61
N SER A 199 -5.01 1.40 -2.83
CA SER A 199 -4.39 1.62 -4.15
C SER A 199 -4.89 0.64 -5.20
N ALA A 200 -5.07 -0.63 -4.82
CA ALA A 200 -5.63 -1.66 -5.69
C ALA A 200 -7.10 -1.37 -6.03
N LEU A 201 -7.89 -0.89 -5.06
CA LEU A 201 -9.28 -0.48 -5.29
C LEU A 201 -9.37 0.73 -6.22
N LEU A 202 -8.53 1.76 -6.03
CA LEU A 202 -8.45 2.92 -6.91
C LEU A 202 -8.14 2.53 -8.35
N THR A 203 -7.15 1.66 -8.54
CA THR A 203 -6.79 1.12 -9.86
C THR A 203 -7.97 0.38 -10.49
N ARG A 204 -8.61 -0.51 -9.73
CA ARG A 204 -9.79 -1.25 -10.19
C ARG A 204 -10.96 -0.32 -10.54
N TRP A 205 -11.18 0.73 -9.75
CA TRP A 205 -12.19 1.75 -10.04
C TRP A 205 -11.92 2.40 -11.39
N GLN A 206 -10.74 2.97 -11.59
CA GLN A 206 -10.37 3.64 -12.85
C GLN A 206 -10.49 2.72 -14.07
N GLN A 207 -10.14 1.43 -13.93
CA GLN A 207 -10.24 0.46 -15.03
C GLN A 207 -11.68 0.05 -15.34
N THR A 208 -12.51 -0.14 -14.32
CA THR A 208 -13.88 -0.68 -14.49
C THR A 208 -14.96 0.41 -14.54
N ARG A 209 -14.59 1.65 -14.20
CA ARG A 209 -15.45 2.84 -14.07
C ARG A 209 -14.74 4.11 -14.61
N PRO A 210 -14.13 4.11 -15.82
CA PRO A 210 -13.27 5.21 -16.28
C PRO A 210 -13.95 6.58 -16.40
N GLY A 211 -15.29 6.64 -16.44
CA GLY A 211 -16.07 7.89 -16.48
C GLY A 211 -16.67 8.30 -15.13
N ASN A 212 -16.54 7.48 -14.08
CA ASN A 212 -17.12 7.78 -12.78
C ASN A 212 -16.13 8.56 -11.91
N PRO A 213 -16.60 9.56 -11.14
CA PRO A 213 -15.73 10.35 -10.29
C PRO A 213 -14.95 9.51 -9.28
N CYS A 214 -13.65 9.80 -9.21
CA CYS A 214 -12.79 9.42 -8.10
C CYS A 214 -12.27 10.69 -7.43
N ILE A 215 -12.70 10.89 -6.20
CA ILE A 215 -12.58 12.14 -5.45
C ILE A 215 -11.52 11.95 -4.37
N TYR A 216 -10.56 12.87 -4.31
CA TYR A 216 -9.57 12.90 -3.25
C TYR A 216 -9.96 13.91 -2.18
N PHE A 217 -9.94 13.50 -0.92
CA PHE A 217 -10.11 14.39 0.23
C PHE A 217 -8.93 14.24 1.18
N GLY A 218 -7.98 15.17 1.07
CA GLY A 218 -6.78 15.18 1.90
C GLY A 218 -6.36 16.60 2.27
N ASP A 219 -5.11 16.73 2.72
CA ASP A 219 -4.56 18.02 3.09
C ASP A 219 -4.45 18.94 1.86
N PHE A 220 -4.74 20.22 2.04
CA PHE A 220 -4.48 21.26 1.05
C PHE A 220 -3.03 21.74 1.20
N ASP A 221 -2.11 20.94 0.69
CA ASP A 221 -0.69 21.26 0.59
C ASP A 221 -0.08 20.60 -0.66
N LEU A 222 1.22 20.82 -0.92
CA LEU A 222 1.87 20.24 -2.11
C LEU A 222 1.94 18.71 -2.04
N ALA A 223 2.01 18.11 -0.84
CA ALA A 223 2.04 16.66 -0.71
C ALA A 223 0.68 16.04 -1.08
N GLY A 224 -0.40 16.58 -0.54
CA GLY A 224 -1.78 16.19 -0.82
C GLY A 224 -2.11 16.36 -2.30
N LEU A 225 -1.75 17.50 -2.90
CA LEU A 225 -1.96 17.72 -4.33
C LEU A 225 -1.13 16.74 -5.19
N ARG A 226 0.13 16.47 -4.82
CA ARG A 226 0.94 15.45 -5.51
C ARG A 226 0.28 14.08 -5.45
N ILE A 227 -0.30 13.71 -4.32
CA ILE A 227 -1.01 12.44 -4.17
C ILE A 227 -2.22 12.41 -5.10
N ALA A 228 -3.03 13.47 -5.12
CA ALA A 228 -4.18 13.58 -6.01
C ALA A 228 -3.79 13.47 -7.50
N CYS A 229 -2.75 14.19 -7.93
CA CYS A 229 -2.27 14.15 -9.31
C CYS A 229 -1.73 12.75 -9.68
N SER A 230 -0.82 12.22 -8.85
CA SER A 230 -0.17 10.92 -9.08
C SER A 230 -1.12 9.74 -9.01
N GLY A 231 -2.18 9.84 -8.20
CA GLY A 231 -3.23 8.82 -8.09
C GLY A 231 -4.25 8.84 -9.23
N GLY A 232 -4.23 9.84 -10.11
CA GLY A 232 -5.22 9.97 -11.19
C GLY A 232 -6.64 10.22 -10.67
N TYR A 233 -6.76 10.97 -9.57
CA TYR A 233 -8.07 11.41 -9.08
C TYR A 233 -8.68 12.40 -10.06
N SER A 234 -10.00 12.34 -10.24
CA SER A 234 -10.71 13.22 -11.16
C SER A 234 -11.13 14.54 -10.52
N GLN A 235 -11.27 14.56 -9.19
CA GLN A 235 -11.76 15.71 -8.44
C GLN A 235 -11.09 15.84 -7.07
N LEU A 236 -11.01 17.06 -6.54
CA LEU A 236 -10.65 17.32 -5.13
C LEU A 236 -11.91 17.70 -4.35
N LEU A 237 -12.00 17.26 -3.09
CA LEU A 237 -12.98 17.75 -2.13
C LEU A 237 -12.28 18.65 -1.13
N LEU A 238 -12.58 19.95 -1.16
CA LEU A 238 -11.90 20.97 -0.34
C LEU A 238 -12.90 22.06 0.08
N PRO A 239 -12.58 22.90 1.08
CA PRO A 239 -13.33 24.13 1.33
C PRO A 239 -13.35 25.04 0.09
N SER A 240 -14.37 25.88 -0.04
CA SER A 240 -14.47 26.84 -1.16
C SER A 240 -13.25 27.78 -1.25
N GLU A 241 -12.94 28.26 -2.45
CA GLU A 241 -11.73 29.03 -2.72
C GLU A 241 -11.68 30.34 -1.92
N ASN A 242 -12.82 31.04 -1.84
CA ASN A 242 -12.97 32.24 -1.01
C ASN A 242 -12.62 31.98 0.46
N TRP A 243 -12.98 30.80 0.97
CA TRP A 243 -12.67 30.42 2.35
C TRP A 243 -11.18 30.06 2.49
N LEU A 244 -10.63 29.29 1.54
CA LEU A 244 -9.21 28.93 1.53
C LEU A 244 -8.32 30.17 1.57
N ILE A 245 -8.53 31.14 0.67
CA ILE A 245 -7.73 32.37 0.58
C ILE A 245 -7.58 33.08 1.93
N THR A 246 -8.60 33.04 2.79
CA THR A 246 -8.62 33.75 4.07
C THR A 246 -8.14 32.92 5.26
N ASN A 247 -8.00 31.60 5.12
CA ASN A 247 -7.76 30.68 6.23
C ASN A 247 -6.53 29.77 6.05
N LEU A 248 -5.68 30.00 5.04
CA LEU A 248 -4.43 29.26 4.90
C LEU A 248 -3.47 29.53 6.06
N ILE A 249 -2.71 28.50 6.42
CA ILE A 249 -1.77 28.51 7.55
C ILE A 249 -0.37 28.19 7.03
N LYS A 250 0.59 29.09 7.27
CA LYS A 250 1.98 28.95 6.80
C LYS A 250 2.65 27.69 7.34
N GLN A 251 2.37 27.32 8.59
CA GLN A 251 2.92 26.12 9.24
C GLN A 251 2.42 24.82 8.59
N HIS A 252 1.36 24.87 7.77
CA HIS A 252 0.86 23.74 6.99
C HIS A 252 1.51 23.66 5.60
N TYR A 253 2.58 24.44 5.36
CA TYR A 253 3.39 24.39 4.16
C TYR A 253 4.87 24.16 4.54
N PRO A 254 5.25 22.92 4.91
CA PRO A 254 6.61 22.63 5.33
C PRO A 254 7.60 22.68 4.17
N ASP A 255 8.80 23.22 4.40
CA ASP A 255 9.79 23.48 3.36
C ASP A 255 10.23 22.23 2.60
N GLU A 256 10.19 21.04 3.22
CA GLU A 256 10.54 19.77 2.58
C GLU A 256 9.62 19.41 1.41
N GLN A 257 8.44 20.03 1.33
CA GLN A 257 7.48 19.83 0.24
C GLN A 257 7.81 20.65 -1.00
N ARG A 258 8.64 21.70 -0.92
CA ARG A 258 9.01 22.54 -2.08
C ARG A 258 9.62 21.72 -3.23
N LYS A 259 10.24 20.59 -2.93
CA LYS A 259 10.76 19.65 -3.95
C LYS A 259 9.69 19.08 -4.89
N PHE A 260 8.41 19.17 -4.52
CA PHE A 260 7.28 18.72 -5.34
C PHE A 260 6.79 19.76 -6.34
N GLU A 261 7.10 21.04 -6.12
CA GLU A 261 6.57 22.17 -6.88
C GLU A 261 6.87 22.07 -8.38
N ALA A 262 8.13 21.84 -8.75
CA ALA A 262 8.53 21.74 -10.16
C ALA A 262 7.77 20.63 -10.93
N ASN A 263 7.53 19.49 -10.28
CA ASN A 263 6.76 18.40 -10.88
C ASN A 263 5.26 18.73 -10.91
N LEU A 264 4.73 19.40 -9.89
CA LEU A 264 3.33 19.81 -9.87
C LEU A 264 3.01 20.86 -10.93
N LEU A 265 3.89 21.84 -11.16
CA LEU A 265 3.72 22.82 -12.23
C LEU A 265 3.63 22.21 -13.63
N THR A 266 4.13 20.99 -13.82
CA THR A 266 4.06 20.28 -15.12
C THR A 266 2.96 19.22 -15.18
N SER A 267 2.53 18.67 -14.04
CA SER A 267 1.60 17.54 -13.99
C SER A 267 0.24 17.85 -13.38
N CYS A 268 0.06 19.02 -12.77
CA CYS A 268 -1.22 19.42 -12.18
C CYS A 268 -2.30 19.56 -13.27
N PRO A 269 -3.48 18.95 -13.10
CA PRO A 269 -4.61 19.18 -13.99
C PRO A 269 -4.99 20.67 -14.04
N LYS A 270 -5.32 21.17 -15.24
CA LYS A 270 -5.73 22.58 -15.46
C LYS A 270 -6.76 23.12 -14.46
N PRO A 271 -7.82 22.36 -14.08
CA PRO A 271 -8.78 22.85 -13.10
C PRO A 271 -8.19 23.12 -11.71
N TRP A 272 -7.07 22.50 -11.37
CA TRP A 272 -6.41 22.61 -10.07
C TRP A 272 -5.20 23.57 -10.09
N GLU A 273 -4.81 24.11 -11.26
CA GLU A 273 -3.75 25.11 -11.36
C GLU A 273 -3.97 26.33 -10.47
N PRO A 274 -5.20 26.91 -10.35
CA PRO A 274 -5.44 28.04 -9.44
C PRO A 274 -5.16 27.68 -7.98
N LEU A 275 -5.49 26.46 -7.57
CA LEU A 275 -5.23 25.95 -6.21
C LEU A 275 -3.74 25.79 -5.96
N LEU A 276 -2.98 25.28 -6.94
CA LEU A 276 -1.52 25.18 -6.88
C LEU A 276 -0.89 26.58 -6.76
N SER A 277 -1.29 27.53 -7.61
CA SER A 277 -0.81 28.91 -7.54
C SER A 277 -1.08 29.52 -6.17
N LEU A 278 -2.28 29.34 -5.62
CA LEU A 278 -2.63 29.84 -4.29
C LEU A 278 -1.68 29.31 -3.20
N MET A 279 -1.39 28.00 -3.20
CA MET A 279 -0.45 27.39 -2.25
C MET A 279 0.96 27.95 -2.38
N CYS A 280 1.46 28.08 -3.62
CA CYS A 280 2.81 28.56 -3.91
C CYS A 280 2.99 30.05 -3.57
N GLU A 281 2.03 30.89 -3.95
CA GLU A 281 2.07 32.34 -3.72
C GLU A 281 1.98 32.67 -2.23
N GLN A 282 1.11 32.00 -1.49
CA GLN A 282 0.92 32.25 -0.05
C GLN A 282 1.95 31.51 0.82
N GLN A 283 2.64 30.50 0.26
CA GLN A 283 3.50 29.56 0.99
C GLN A 283 2.79 29.03 2.24
N ALA A 284 1.54 28.61 2.05
CA ALA A 284 0.62 28.23 3.11
C ALA A 284 -0.28 27.10 2.62
N GLY A 285 -0.74 26.29 3.58
CA GLY A 285 -1.60 25.15 3.31
C GLY A 285 -2.71 25.03 4.36
N LEU A 286 -3.45 23.93 4.30
CA LEU A 286 -4.50 23.63 5.25
C LEU A 286 -4.58 22.12 5.48
N ARG A 287 -4.32 21.68 6.71
CA ARG A 287 -4.55 20.29 7.10
C ARG A 287 -6.03 19.98 7.17
N GLN A 288 -6.39 18.73 6.89
CA GLN A 288 -7.77 18.25 6.82
C GLN A 288 -8.56 18.47 8.12
N GLN A 289 -7.90 18.40 9.28
CA GLN A 289 -8.52 18.69 10.59
C GLN A 289 -8.99 20.14 10.75
N TRP A 290 -8.51 21.07 9.93
CA TRP A 290 -8.96 22.47 9.94
C TRP A 290 -10.16 22.72 9.03
N MET A 291 -10.58 21.70 8.28
CA MET A 291 -11.72 21.79 7.35
C MET A 291 -13.05 21.45 8.02
N TYR A 292 -13.07 21.13 9.32
CA TYR A 292 -14.30 20.84 10.05
C TYR A 292 -15.26 22.04 10.01
N GLN A 293 -16.55 21.73 9.86
CA GLN A 293 -17.64 22.72 9.82
C GLN A 293 -17.58 23.68 8.62
N GLN A 294 -16.67 23.47 7.67
CA GLN A 294 -16.59 24.28 6.47
C GLN A 294 -17.39 23.65 5.34
N THR A 295 -17.98 24.50 4.50
CA THR A 295 -18.65 24.04 3.28
C THR A 295 -17.62 23.45 2.34
N LEU A 296 -17.78 22.16 2.02
CA LEU A 296 -16.90 21.45 1.10
C LEU A 296 -17.50 21.47 -0.32
N VAL A 297 -16.63 21.67 -1.30
CA VAL A 297 -16.97 21.73 -2.73
C VAL A 297 -16.03 20.85 -3.54
N LEU A 298 -16.51 20.41 -4.71
CA LEU A 298 -15.72 19.64 -5.67
C LEU A 298 -14.99 20.57 -6.65
N TYR A 299 -13.72 20.28 -6.90
CA TYR A 299 -12.84 20.96 -7.87
C TYR A 299 -12.43 20.01 -8.99
#